data_AF-A0A7C3AWB7-F1
#
_entry.id   AF-A0A7C3AWB7-F1
#
_cell.length_a   1.000
_cell.length_b   1.000
_cell.length_c   1.000
_cell.angle_alpha   90.00
_cell.angle_beta   90.00
_cell.angle_gamma   90.00
#
_symmetry.space_group_name_H-M   'P 1'
#
loop_
_entity.id
_entity.type
_entity.pdbx_description
1 polymer ?
#
loop_
_entity_poly.entity_id
_entity_poly.type
_entity_poly.pdbx_seq_one_letter_code
_entity_poly.pdbx_strand_id
1 'polypeptide(L)'
;MSNHRELLGRRFRIVENGLDPDEVTEYLMKEMGSSDTTFQHLEQFSALEAATKTIDDAIKQAKELAEHAKMRAKAEVAQQRAQAMEEAKMQAAEIIEQARKGCASLIDSTSDILIKTLDGVLEKAKSQISANLPRIRDNFEKAVEKERKQKETDSKESADEPSNSQSTPEETDDMENAASVAKGESNGDPWRNSI
;
A
#
# COMPACT_ATOMS: atom_id res chain seq x y z
N MET A 1 -33.42 95.90 46.58
CA MET A 1 -32.46 95.17 45.71
C MET A 1 -32.45 93.73 46.18
N SER A 2 -32.86 92.77 45.35
CA SER A 2 -32.88 91.37 45.75
C SER A 2 -31.45 90.81 45.65
N ASN A 3 -30.85 90.49 46.79
CA ASN A 3 -29.47 89.98 46.85
C ASN A 3 -29.48 88.48 46.54
N HIS A 4 -29.05 88.11 45.34
CA HIS A 4 -28.87 86.72 44.92
C HIS A 4 -27.42 86.44 44.55
N ARG A 5 -26.97 85.20 44.79
CA ARG A 5 -25.64 84.71 44.39
C ARG A 5 -25.82 83.49 43.49
N GLU A 6 -25.09 83.43 42.39
CA GLU A 6 -25.09 82.28 41.49
C GLU A 6 -24.03 81.27 41.92
N LEU A 7 -24.42 80.01 42.08
CA LEU A 7 -23.55 78.87 42.41
C LEU A 7 -23.95 77.68 41.55
N LEU A 8 -22.97 77.05 40.89
CA LEU A 8 -23.18 75.87 40.02
C LEU A 8 -24.27 76.07 38.95
N GLY A 9 -24.44 77.30 38.44
CA GLY A 9 -25.45 77.64 37.43
C GLY A 9 -26.87 77.84 37.96
N ARG A 10 -27.08 77.88 39.28
CA ARG A 10 -28.36 78.22 39.92
C ARG A 10 -28.22 79.44 40.83
N ARG A 11 -29.26 80.27 40.88
CA ARG A 11 -29.30 81.47 41.73
C ARG A 11 -29.90 81.14 43.09
N PHE A 12 -29.20 81.52 44.14
CA PHE A 12 -29.60 81.34 45.54
C PHE A 12 -29.82 82.69 46.20
N ARG A 13 -30.77 82.77 47.12
CA ARG A 13 -31.04 83.95 47.94
C ARG A 13 -29.99 84.10 49.04
N ILE A 14 -29.55 85.34 49.26
CA ILE A 14 -28.64 85.69 50.35
C ILE A 14 -29.46 86.25 51.52
N VAL A 15 -29.37 85.59 52.67
CA VAL A 15 -29.92 86.00 53.98
C VAL A 15 -28.81 86.59 54.86
N GLU A 16 -29.15 87.22 56.00
CA GLU A 16 -28.19 87.93 56.86
C GLU A 16 -26.97 87.07 57.27
N ASN A 17 -27.16 85.76 57.38
CA ASN A 17 -26.11 84.80 57.76
C ASN A 17 -25.54 83.96 56.60
N GLY A 18 -25.79 84.32 55.34
CA GLY A 18 -25.23 83.60 54.17
C GLY A 18 -26.26 83.21 53.12
N LEU A 19 -26.14 82.00 52.57
CA LEU A 19 -27.14 81.46 51.63
C LEU A 19 -28.35 80.95 52.40
N ASP A 20 -29.53 81.08 51.79
CA ASP A 20 -30.76 80.53 52.35
C ASP A 20 -30.62 78.99 52.52
N PRO A 21 -30.62 78.48 53.77
CA PRO A 21 -30.38 77.06 54.03
C PRO A 21 -31.46 76.17 53.41
N ASP A 22 -32.69 76.67 53.24
CA ASP A 22 -33.79 75.88 52.68
C ASP A 22 -33.59 75.70 51.15
N GLU A 23 -33.21 76.76 50.43
CA GLU A 23 -32.92 76.70 48.99
C GLU A 23 -31.68 75.82 48.70
N VAL A 24 -30.66 75.88 49.56
CA VAL A 24 -29.45 75.03 49.46
C VAL A 24 -29.79 73.57 49.73
N THR A 25 -30.60 73.29 50.75
CA THR A 25 -31.02 71.92 51.09
C THR A 25 -31.88 71.32 49.99
N GLU A 26 -32.83 72.08 49.43
CA GLU A 26 -33.66 71.63 48.30
C GLU A 26 -32.81 71.34 47.06
N TYR A 27 -31.82 72.19 46.76
CA TYR A 27 -30.89 71.94 45.65
C TYR A 27 -30.03 70.71 45.90
N LEU A 28 -29.49 70.52 47.10
CA LEU A 28 -28.71 69.33 47.44
C LEU A 28 -29.57 68.07 47.42
N MET A 29 -30.81 68.09 47.90
CA MET A 29 -31.74 66.96 47.80
C MET A 29 -32.15 66.66 46.36
N LYS A 30 -32.22 67.67 45.51
CA LYS A 30 -32.52 67.52 44.08
C LYS A 30 -31.32 66.97 43.30
N GLU A 31 -30.11 67.47 43.56
CA GLU A 31 -28.89 67.06 42.86
C GLU A 31 -28.29 65.75 43.37
N MET A 32 -28.40 65.47 44.67
CA MET A 32 -28.04 64.14 45.19
C MET A 32 -29.08 63.08 44.80
N GLY A 33 -30.19 63.49 44.19
CA GLY A 33 -31.41 62.70 44.11
C GLY A 33 -31.91 62.31 45.50
N SER A 34 -33.04 61.62 45.58
CA SER A 34 -33.27 60.78 46.76
C SER A 34 -32.04 59.86 46.88
N SER A 35 -31.42 59.79 48.05
CA SER A 35 -30.35 58.83 48.35
C SER A 35 -30.69 57.42 47.87
N ASP A 36 -31.98 57.06 47.81
CA ASP A 36 -32.44 55.78 47.28
C ASP A 36 -32.05 55.55 45.83
N THR A 37 -32.01 56.59 44.99
CA THR A 37 -31.66 56.45 43.56
C THR A 37 -30.18 56.13 43.37
N THR A 38 -29.30 56.75 44.15
CA THR A 38 -27.86 56.45 44.11
C THR A 38 -27.56 55.06 44.68
N PHE A 39 -28.27 54.64 45.74
CA PHE A 39 -28.20 53.26 46.23
C PHE A 39 -28.69 52.23 45.20
N GLN A 40 -29.81 52.48 44.50
CA GLN A 40 -30.30 51.61 43.44
C GLN A 40 -29.30 51.48 42.28
N HIS A 41 -28.62 52.56 41.90
CA HIS A 41 -27.58 52.50 40.88
C HIS A 41 -26.36 51.70 41.32
N LEU A 42 -25.95 51.79 42.59
CA LEU A 42 -24.86 50.99 43.15
C LEU A 42 -25.22 49.50 43.17
N GLU A 43 -26.44 49.16 43.58
CA GLU A 43 -26.95 47.78 43.54
C GLU A 43 -26.95 47.23 42.11
N GLN A 44 -27.46 47.99 41.14
CA GLN A 44 -27.44 47.60 39.72
C GLN A 44 -26.01 47.38 39.19
N PHE A 45 -25.08 48.24 39.57
CA PHE A 45 -23.68 48.10 39.16
C PHE A 45 -23.05 46.83 39.74
N SER A 46 -23.26 46.56 41.03
CA SER A 46 -22.77 45.32 41.67
C SER A 46 -23.39 44.06 41.04
N ALA A 47 -24.67 44.10 40.67
CA ALA A 47 -25.33 43.00 39.98
C ALA A 47 -24.75 42.78 38.58
N LEU A 48 -24.43 43.85 37.85
CA LEU A 48 -23.78 43.78 36.54
C LEU A 48 -22.35 43.22 36.63
N GLU A 49 -21.59 43.62 37.64
CA GLU A 49 -20.25 43.10 37.89
C GLU A 49 -20.28 41.59 38.19
N ALA A 50 -21.21 41.15 39.05
CA ALA A 50 -21.42 39.74 39.34
C ALA A 50 -21.85 38.95 38.08
N ALA A 51 -22.73 39.52 37.26
CA ALA A 51 -23.14 38.91 35.98
C ALA A 51 -21.96 38.80 35.00
N THR A 52 -21.14 39.85 34.89
CA THR A 52 -19.96 39.87 34.02
C THR A 52 -18.96 38.79 34.43
N LYS A 53 -18.68 38.68 35.73
CA LYS A 53 -17.81 37.62 36.25
C LYS A 53 -18.36 36.22 35.96
N THR A 54 -19.67 36.04 36.12
CA THR A 54 -20.33 34.75 35.81
C THR A 54 -20.21 34.41 34.33
N ILE A 55 -20.33 35.39 33.44
CA ILE A 55 -20.15 35.21 31.99
C ILE A 55 -18.69 34.86 31.68
N ASP A 56 -17.71 35.53 32.28
CA ASP A 56 -16.29 35.23 32.08
C ASP A 56 -15.93 33.80 32.55
N ASP A 57 -16.45 33.39 33.71
CA ASP A 57 -16.28 32.04 34.23
C ASP A 57 -16.93 31.00 33.29
N ALA A 58 -18.13 31.29 32.75
CA ALA A 58 -18.80 30.44 31.77
C ALA A 58 -18.01 30.34 30.45
N ILE A 59 -17.43 31.44 29.96
CA ILE A 59 -16.58 31.46 28.77
C ILE A 59 -15.33 30.61 29.00
N LYS A 60 -14.72 30.70 30.18
CA LYS A 60 -13.55 29.89 30.53
C LYS A 60 -13.89 28.40 30.56
N GLN A 61 -14.97 28.02 31.22
CA GLN A 61 -15.44 26.62 31.25
C GLN A 61 -15.77 26.11 29.83
N ALA A 62 -16.41 26.92 28.99
CA ALA A 62 -16.71 26.55 27.61
C ALA A 62 -15.43 26.29 26.79
N LYS A 63 -14.38 27.11 26.98
CA LYS A 63 -13.07 26.91 26.32
C LYS A 63 -12.39 25.62 26.79
N GLU A 64 -12.41 25.33 28.09
CA GLU A 64 -11.84 24.10 28.65
C GLU A 64 -12.56 22.86 28.12
N LEU A 65 -13.90 22.89 28.07
CA LEU A 65 -14.71 21.82 27.49
C LEU A 65 -14.44 21.63 25.99
N ALA A 66 -14.28 22.72 25.23
CA ALA A 66 -13.98 22.65 23.81
C ALA A 66 -12.61 22.00 23.54
N GLU A 67 -11.57 22.35 24.30
CA GLU A 67 -10.25 21.71 24.17
C GLU A 67 -10.28 20.24 24.62
N HIS A 68 -11.03 19.90 25.69
CA HIS A 68 -11.21 18.52 26.10
C HIS A 68 -11.92 17.68 25.02
N ALA A 69 -13.00 18.21 24.43
CA ALA A 69 -13.71 17.56 23.32
C ALA A 69 -12.80 17.35 22.11
N LYS A 70 -11.97 18.34 21.77
CA LYS A 70 -10.99 18.25 20.68
C LYS A 70 -9.90 17.21 20.95
N MET A 71 -9.39 17.13 22.18
CA MET A 71 -8.42 16.09 22.56
C MET A 71 -9.04 14.69 22.47
N ARG A 72 -10.27 14.53 22.96
CA ARG A 72 -11.00 13.26 22.87
C ARG A 72 -11.25 12.84 21.42
N ALA A 73 -11.72 13.77 20.58
CA ALA A 73 -11.93 13.50 19.16
C ALA A 73 -10.63 13.07 18.45
N LYS A 74 -9.50 13.71 18.76
CA LYS A 74 -8.19 13.29 18.22
C LYS A 74 -7.79 11.89 18.68
N ALA A 75 -8.02 11.56 19.95
CA ALA A 75 -7.71 10.23 20.49
C ALA A 75 -8.58 9.14 19.84
N GLU A 76 -9.89 9.40 19.69
CA GLU A 76 -10.82 8.47 19.04
C GLU A 76 -10.47 8.26 17.56
N VAL A 77 -10.13 9.32 16.82
CA VAL A 77 -9.66 9.20 15.43
C VAL A 77 -8.36 8.40 15.34
N ALA A 78 -7.40 8.64 16.25
CA ALA A 78 -6.16 7.88 16.27
C ALA A 78 -6.40 6.39 16.55
N GLN A 79 -7.31 6.08 17.48
CA GLN A 79 -7.71 4.71 17.81
C GLN A 79 -8.39 4.02 16.62
N GLN A 80 -9.37 4.67 15.98
CA GLN A 80 -10.06 4.15 14.80
C GLN A 80 -9.08 3.91 13.65
N ARG A 81 -8.14 4.84 13.43
CA ARG A 81 -7.09 4.67 12.41
C ARG A 81 -6.21 3.46 12.70
N ALA A 82 -5.80 3.27 13.96
CA ALA A 82 -4.98 2.12 14.35
C ALA A 82 -5.73 0.80 14.16
N GLN A 83 -7.02 0.74 14.54
CA GLN A 83 -7.88 -0.42 14.33
C GLN A 83 -8.05 -0.75 12.84
N ALA A 84 -8.40 0.26 12.02
CA ALA A 84 -8.55 0.09 10.59
C ALA A 84 -7.26 -0.38 9.90
N MET A 85 -6.10 0.12 10.33
CA MET A 85 -4.81 -0.35 9.83
C MET A 85 -4.52 -1.80 10.19
N GLU A 86 -4.88 -2.22 11.40
CA GLU A 86 -4.68 -3.60 11.83
C GLU A 86 -5.60 -4.57 11.10
N GLU A 87 -6.88 -4.21 10.94
CA GLU A 87 -7.83 -4.96 10.13
C GLU A 87 -7.37 -5.09 8.67
N ALA A 88 -6.88 -4.00 8.07
CA ALA A 88 -6.34 -4.02 6.72
C ALA A 88 -5.13 -4.95 6.58
N LYS A 89 -4.24 -4.98 7.59
CA LYS A 89 -3.09 -5.92 7.59
C LYS A 89 -3.55 -7.37 7.68
N MET A 90 -4.51 -7.68 8.54
CA MET A 90 -5.04 -9.03 8.67
C MET A 90 -5.69 -9.50 7.36
N GLN A 91 -6.50 -8.65 6.73
CA GLN A 91 -7.11 -8.96 5.43
C GLN A 91 -6.05 -9.15 4.34
N ALA A 92 -5.03 -8.29 4.29
CA ALA A 92 -3.94 -8.44 3.34
C ALA A 92 -3.17 -9.76 3.54
N ALA A 93 -2.90 -10.14 4.80
CA ALA A 93 -2.24 -11.41 5.13
C ALA A 93 -3.09 -12.61 4.69
N GLU A 94 -4.40 -12.56 4.92
CA GLU A 94 -5.34 -13.61 4.50
C GLU A 94 -5.36 -13.75 2.97
N ILE A 95 -5.43 -12.65 2.22
CA ILE A 95 -5.39 -12.67 0.76
C ILE A 95 -4.09 -13.29 0.25
N ILE A 96 -2.95 -12.92 0.85
CA ILE A 96 -1.64 -13.49 0.50
C ILE A 96 -1.63 -15.00 0.76
N GLU A 97 -2.17 -15.45 1.90
CA GLU A 97 -2.23 -16.87 2.24
C GLU A 97 -3.13 -17.65 1.27
N GLN A 98 -4.31 -17.12 0.96
CA GLN A 98 -5.23 -17.71 -0.02
C GLN A 98 -4.61 -17.78 -1.41
N ALA A 99 -3.96 -16.71 -1.86
CA ALA A 99 -3.23 -16.67 -3.13
C ALA A 99 -2.11 -17.71 -3.17
N ARG A 100 -1.33 -17.84 -2.07
CA ARG A 100 -0.27 -18.84 -1.95
C ARG A 100 -0.83 -20.27 -2.05
N LYS A 101 -1.94 -20.56 -1.36
CA LYS A 101 -2.61 -21.86 -1.42
C LYS A 101 -3.14 -22.15 -2.83
N GLY A 102 -3.74 -21.16 -3.49
CA GLY A 102 -4.21 -21.27 -4.87
C GLY A 102 -3.07 -21.57 -5.85
N CYS A 103 -1.95 -20.85 -5.75
CA CYS A 103 -0.76 -21.08 -6.57
C CYS A 103 -0.16 -22.47 -6.34
N ALA A 104 -0.04 -22.92 -5.09
CA ALA A 104 0.45 -24.27 -4.78
C ALA A 104 -0.44 -25.35 -5.40
N SER A 105 -1.77 -25.24 -5.23
CA SER A 105 -2.72 -26.18 -5.82
C SER A 105 -2.66 -26.19 -7.36
N LEU A 106 -2.44 -25.04 -8.00
CA LEU A 106 -2.29 -24.96 -9.44
C LEU A 106 -0.99 -25.63 -9.93
N ILE A 107 0.12 -25.45 -9.19
CA ILE A 107 1.40 -26.12 -9.48
C ILE A 107 1.23 -27.63 -9.38
N ASP A 108 0.60 -28.13 -8.31
CA ASP A 108 0.36 -29.56 -8.12
C ASP A 108 -0.51 -30.12 -9.26
N SER A 109 -1.62 -29.46 -9.59
CA SER A 109 -2.50 -29.89 -10.67
C SER A 109 -1.80 -29.87 -12.04
N THR A 110 -0.96 -28.87 -12.30
CA THR A 110 -0.20 -28.78 -13.56
C THR A 110 0.85 -29.87 -13.64
N SER A 111 1.54 -30.15 -12.53
CA SER A 111 2.53 -31.21 -12.42
C SER A 111 1.90 -32.58 -12.69
N ASP A 112 0.72 -32.85 -12.12
CA ASP A 112 -0.03 -34.09 -12.37
C ASP A 112 -0.39 -34.26 -13.85
N ILE A 113 -0.80 -33.18 -14.54
CA ILE A 113 -1.12 -33.21 -15.97
C ILE A 113 0.15 -33.50 -16.78
N LEU A 114 1.27 -32.85 -16.46
CA LEU A 114 2.54 -33.05 -17.14
C LEU A 114 3.04 -34.48 -16.98
N ILE A 115 2.97 -35.06 -15.78
CA ILE A 115 3.35 -36.45 -15.51
C ILE A 115 2.50 -37.41 -16.35
N LYS A 116 1.16 -37.26 -16.33
CA LYS A 116 0.26 -38.11 -17.14
C LYS A 116 0.51 -37.98 -18.64
N THR A 117 0.81 -36.78 -19.10
CA THR A 117 1.13 -36.52 -20.51
C THR A 117 2.45 -37.20 -20.89
N LEU A 118 3.46 -37.09 -20.04
CA LEU A 118 4.77 -37.72 -20.24
C LEU A 118 4.66 -39.25 -20.26
N ASP A 119 3.89 -39.83 -19.34
CA ASP A 119 3.61 -41.28 -19.32
C ASP A 119 2.94 -41.73 -20.63
N GLY A 120 1.95 -40.98 -21.12
CA GLY A 120 1.29 -41.26 -22.40
C GLY A 120 2.23 -41.20 -23.60
N VAL A 121 3.14 -40.21 -23.64
CA VAL A 121 4.18 -40.11 -24.68
C VAL A 121 5.14 -41.28 -24.60
N LEU A 122 5.56 -41.67 -23.39
CA LEU A 122 6.49 -42.76 -23.16
C LEU A 122 5.90 -44.11 -23.56
N GLU A 123 4.64 -44.38 -23.23
CA GLU A 123 3.95 -45.60 -23.67
C GLU A 123 3.74 -45.63 -25.19
N LYS A 124 3.42 -44.50 -25.81
CA LYS A 124 3.34 -44.39 -27.28
C LYS A 124 4.68 -44.67 -27.94
N ALA A 125 5.77 -44.11 -27.40
CA ALA A 125 7.12 -44.35 -27.90
C ALA A 125 7.52 -45.83 -27.76
N LYS A 126 7.26 -46.45 -26.59
CA LYS A 126 7.47 -47.89 -26.39
C LYS A 126 6.69 -48.73 -27.41
N SER A 127 5.42 -48.40 -27.64
CA SER A 127 4.57 -49.09 -28.62
C SER A 127 5.08 -48.94 -30.06
N GLN A 128 5.57 -47.75 -30.44
CA GLN A 128 6.17 -47.53 -31.75
C GLN A 128 7.48 -48.32 -31.93
N ILE A 129 8.34 -48.35 -30.91
CA ILE A 129 9.59 -49.12 -30.93
C ILE A 129 9.27 -50.62 -31.05
N SER A 130 8.34 -51.13 -30.24
CA SER A 130 7.97 -52.55 -30.29
C SER A 130 7.31 -52.94 -31.62
N ALA A 131 6.53 -52.06 -32.24
CA ALA A 131 5.96 -52.28 -33.57
C ALA A 131 7.00 -52.23 -34.70
N ASN A 132 8.04 -51.40 -34.57
CA ASN A 132 9.08 -51.24 -35.59
C ASN A 132 10.21 -52.28 -35.48
N LEU A 133 10.47 -52.84 -34.29
CA LEU A 133 11.52 -53.84 -34.06
C LEU A 133 11.45 -55.06 -35.00
N PRO A 134 10.29 -55.71 -35.20
CA PRO A 134 10.17 -56.83 -36.15
C PRO A 134 10.51 -56.43 -37.57
N ARG A 135 10.07 -55.24 -38.02
CA ARG A 135 10.37 -54.74 -39.38
C ARG A 135 11.86 -54.52 -39.58
N ILE A 136 12.53 -53.94 -38.57
CA ILE A 136 13.98 -53.76 -38.58
C ILE A 136 14.68 -55.12 -38.64
N ARG A 137 14.25 -56.09 -37.81
CA ARG A 137 14.78 -57.46 -37.80
C ARG A 137 14.63 -58.13 -39.17
N ASP A 138 13.44 -58.11 -39.76
CA ASP A 138 13.16 -58.72 -41.06
C ASP A 138 14.01 -58.07 -42.18
N ASN A 139 14.21 -56.75 -42.13
CA ASN A 139 15.04 -56.04 -43.08
C ASN A 139 16.51 -56.45 -42.96
N PHE A 140 17.03 -56.59 -41.73
CA PHE A 140 18.38 -57.10 -41.49
C PHE A 140 18.54 -58.54 -41.98
N GLU A 141 17.60 -59.43 -41.68
CA GLU A 141 17.64 -60.83 -42.11
C GLU A 141 17.66 -60.94 -43.64
N LYS A 142 16.82 -60.14 -44.33
CA LYS A 142 16.83 -60.05 -45.80
C LYS A 142 18.13 -59.48 -46.36
N ALA A 143 18.74 -58.49 -45.71
CA ALA A 143 20.01 -57.91 -46.14
C ALA A 143 21.15 -58.92 -46.02
N VAL A 144 21.24 -59.63 -44.89
CA VAL A 144 22.21 -60.71 -44.66
C VAL A 144 22.04 -61.83 -45.69
N GLU A 145 20.80 -62.23 -45.96
CA GLU A 145 20.51 -63.26 -46.97
C GLU A 145 20.91 -62.82 -48.39
N LYS A 146 20.69 -61.54 -48.73
CA LYS A 146 21.17 -60.97 -50.01
C LYS A 146 22.69 -60.98 -50.10
N GLU A 147 23.40 -60.54 -49.06
CA GLU A 147 24.87 -60.58 -49.03
C GLU A 147 25.42 -61.99 -49.16
N ARG A 148 24.78 -62.98 -48.52
CA ARG A 148 25.17 -64.39 -48.64
C ARG A 148 25.06 -64.89 -50.08
N LYS A 149 23.93 -64.59 -50.75
CA LYS A 149 23.71 -64.96 -52.15
C LYS A 149 24.71 -64.29 -53.09
N GLN A 150 25.04 -63.02 -52.85
CA GLN A 150 26.03 -62.29 -53.64
C GLN A 150 27.43 -62.92 -53.53
N LYS A 151 27.86 -63.27 -52.31
CA LYS A 151 29.15 -63.97 -52.12
C LYS A 151 29.20 -65.33 -52.82
N GLU A 152 28.08 -66.05 -52.85
CA GLU A 152 27.96 -67.33 -53.57
C GLU A 152 28.02 -67.16 -55.10
N THR A 153 27.51 -66.05 -55.65
CA THR A 153 27.64 -65.75 -57.10
C THR A 153 29.05 -65.28 -57.46
N ASP A 154 29.63 -64.39 -56.67
CA ASP A 154 30.97 -63.84 -56.92
C ASP A 154 32.04 -64.95 -56.84
N SER A 155 31.87 -65.93 -55.94
CA SER A 155 32.77 -67.09 -55.82
C SER A 155 32.66 -68.08 -57.00
N LYS A 156 31.56 -68.05 -57.77
CA LYS A 156 31.41 -68.85 -59.00
C LYS A 156 31.97 -68.13 -60.22
N GLU A 157 31.93 -66.80 -60.22
CA GLU A 157 32.41 -65.96 -61.32
C GLU A 157 33.94 -65.77 -61.27
N SER A 158 34.55 -65.81 -60.08
CA SER A 158 36.02 -65.72 -59.92
C SER A 158 36.81 -67.00 -60.29
N ALA A 159 36.16 -68.00 -60.92
CA ALA A 159 36.84 -69.22 -61.38
C ALA A 159 37.46 -69.09 -62.78
N ASP A 160 37.10 -68.05 -63.54
CA ASP A 160 37.61 -67.80 -64.90
C ASP A 160 37.99 -66.32 -65.07
N GLU A 161 39.06 -65.84 -64.41
CA GLU A 161 39.82 -64.72 -64.97
C GLU A 161 41.26 -64.64 -64.43
N PRO A 162 42.26 -64.44 -65.32
CA PRO A 162 43.66 -64.42 -64.94
C PRO A 162 44.05 -63.16 -64.17
N SER A 163 44.82 -63.41 -63.11
CA SER A 163 45.60 -62.45 -62.32
C SER A 163 46.28 -61.38 -63.18
N ASN A 164 45.79 -60.14 -63.15
CA ASN A 164 46.56 -58.96 -63.53
C ASN A 164 46.80 -58.08 -62.30
N SER A 165 48.03 -58.12 -61.82
CA SER A 165 48.53 -57.37 -60.67
C SER A 165 48.98 -55.98 -61.13
N GLN A 166 48.40 -54.90 -60.59
CA GLN A 166 49.02 -53.58 -60.67
C GLN A 166 48.70 -52.69 -59.45
N SER A 167 49.64 -52.75 -58.50
CA SER A 167 50.22 -51.70 -57.64
C SER A 167 49.50 -50.35 -57.41
N THR A 168 49.16 -50.09 -56.12
CA THR A 168 49.54 -48.94 -55.20
C THR A 168 49.42 -47.47 -55.66
N PRO A 169 49.63 -46.46 -54.77
CA PRO A 169 48.97 -46.05 -53.50
C PRO A 169 48.61 -44.52 -53.53
N GLU A 170 47.92 -43.96 -52.53
CA GLU A 170 47.92 -42.51 -52.12
C GLU A 170 46.79 -42.33 -51.06
N GLU A 171 47.04 -42.01 -49.80
CA GLU A 171 47.55 -40.75 -49.22
C GLU A 171 46.63 -39.55 -49.50
N THR A 172 45.84 -39.15 -48.50
CA THR A 172 45.50 -37.76 -48.10
C THR A 172 44.80 -37.87 -46.74
N ASP A 173 45.40 -37.43 -45.64
CA ASP A 173 45.54 -36.05 -45.17
C ASP A 173 44.22 -35.30 -44.91
N ASP A 174 44.16 -34.80 -43.67
CA ASP A 174 43.50 -33.59 -43.19
C ASP A 174 41.98 -33.43 -43.38
N MET A 175 41.28 -33.36 -42.24
CA MET A 175 40.60 -32.11 -41.91
C MET A 175 40.20 -32.05 -40.42
N GLU A 176 40.93 -31.19 -39.70
CA GLU A 176 40.42 -30.40 -38.59
C GLU A 176 39.04 -29.82 -38.93
N ASN A 177 38.09 -29.82 -37.98
CA ASN A 177 37.16 -28.69 -37.93
C ASN A 177 36.64 -28.38 -36.52
N ALA A 178 37.12 -27.23 -36.05
CA ALA A 178 36.43 -26.21 -35.28
C ALA A 178 35.65 -26.60 -34.02
N ALA A 179 36.29 -26.22 -32.90
CA ALA A 179 35.63 -25.58 -31.78
C ALA A 179 34.52 -24.61 -32.22
N SER A 180 33.39 -24.66 -31.52
CA SER A 180 32.51 -23.50 -31.35
C SER A 180 32.09 -23.42 -29.89
N VAL A 181 32.89 -22.63 -29.18
CA VAL A 181 32.58 -21.99 -27.91
C VAL A 181 31.31 -21.17 -28.10
N ALA A 182 30.22 -21.58 -27.46
CA ALA A 182 29.07 -20.72 -27.19
C ALA A 182 29.14 -20.29 -25.73
N LYS A 183 29.89 -19.20 -25.47
CA LYS A 183 29.66 -18.34 -24.31
C LYS A 183 28.35 -17.59 -24.55
N GLY A 184 27.25 -18.14 -24.05
CA GLY A 184 25.94 -17.50 -24.01
C GLY A 184 25.68 -16.92 -22.62
N GLU A 185 26.10 -15.66 -22.47
CA GLU A 185 25.41 -14.60 -21.73
C GLU A 185 24.69 -14.93 -20.41
N SER A 186 25.36 -14.49 -19.34
CA SER A 186 24.80 -13.98 -18.09
C SER A 186 23.55 -13.11 -18.33
N ASN A 187 22.36 -13.70 -18.15
CA ASN A 187 21.17 -12.92 -17.78
C ASN A 187 21.27 -12.61 -16.28
N GLY A 188 21.68 -11.37 -15.99
CA GLY A 188 21.59 -10.81 -14.65
C GLY A 188 20.13 -10.74 -14.22
N ASP A 189 19.83 -11.32 -13.06
CA ASP A 189 18.55 -11.19 -12.38
C ASP A 189 18.29 -9.71 -12.00
N PRO A 190 17.27 -9.04 -12.54
CA PRO A 190 16.95 -7.66 -12.19
C PRO A 190 16.15 -7.52 -10.89
N TRP A 191 15.86 -8.62 -10.18
CA TRP A 191 14.90 -8.63 -9.06
C TRP A 191 15.53 -8.63 -7.66
N ARG A 192 16.86 -8.47 -7.52
CA ARG A 192 17.51 -8.69 -6.22
C ARG A 192 17.50 -7.52 -5.23
N ASN A 193 16.91 -6.37 -5.56
CA ASN A 193 16.84 -5.21 -4.65
C ASN A 193 15.42 -4.65 -4.56
N SER A 194 14.57 -5.24 -3.72
CA SER A 194 13.39 -4.58 -3.15
C SER A 194 12.89 -5.34 -1.92
N ILE A 195 13.70 -5.37 -0.84
CA ILE A 195 13.24 -5.43 0.56
C ILE A 195 14.22 -4.60 1.39
#